data_AF-A0A535NKG9-F1
#
_entry.id   AF-A0A535NKG9-F1
#
_cell.length_a   1.000
_cell.length_b   1.000
_cell.length_c   1.000
_cell.angle_alpha   90.00
_cell.angle_beta   90.00
_cell.angle_gamma   90.00
#
_symmetry.space_group_name_H-M   'P 1'
#
loop_
_entity.id
_entity.type
_entity.pdbx_description
1 polymer ?
#
loop_
_entity_poly.entity_id
_entity_poly.type
_entity_poly.pdbx_seq_one_letter_code
_entity_poly.pdbx_strand_id
1 'polypeptide(L)'
;MAPARRCRLHVRRPPGHRRRSPRSPLRRRGTGVLHRGRRRHERPHPRLEGAAAALRQRDRVLDGDGCPLTAARVRAQRSPRGGAYVPRARAGKNLNRIAESFSWPFRGRWRQPWLIGVTAILFLPLTFVLVLGYAVAAVRAAGERPGQGPPPWRLYPGGNWVALALLLLTAPFVLVGLLISNALHIAALWQSNGTLLDVESFTAAVLILALPWGIVVLVLMPHATARYAATHRARDLFDFASSLRSVRRDFAAWNVTVAAIVTAWAIGLACAALFCVGVVPGVFYAILVSAHATAAVCPPSSQRRPEGTDQPAR
;
A
#
# COMPACT_ATOMS: atom_id res chain seq x y z
N MET A 1 48.46 37.18 23.46
CA MET A 1 48.35 35.86 24.12
C MET A 1 47.24 35.07 23.45
N ALA A 2 47.59 34.04 22.68
CA ALA A 2 46.66 33.25 21.87
C ALA A 2 46.66 31.79 22.37
N PRO A 3 45.49 31.14 22.57
CA PRO A 3 45.46 29.75 23.02
C PRO A 3 45.61 28.77 21.84
N ALA A 4 46.49 27.80 22.06
CA ALA A 4 47.00 26.83 21.10
C ALA A 4 45.96 25.79 20.65
N ARG A 5 45.96 25.52 19.33
CA ARG A 5 45.23 24.44 18.66
C ARG A 5 45.81 23.08 19.04
N ARG A 6 44.99 22.17 19.59
CA ARG A 6 45.34 20.75 19.73
C ARG A 6 44.89 19.98 18.48
N CYS A 7 45.85 19.61 17.63
CA CYS A 7 45.69 18.62 16.57
C CYS A 7 45.50 17.23 17.18
N ARG A 8 44.37 16.56 16.90
CA ARG A 8 44.18 15.13 17.14
C ARG A 8 44.54 14.36 15.87
N LEU A 9 45.64 13.63 15.94
CA LEU A 9 46.06 12.63 14.95
C LEU A 9 45.11 11.43 14.98
N HIS A 10 44.41 11.19 13.87
CA HIS A 10 43.68 9.95 13.65
C HIS A 10 44.63 8.89 13.07
N VAL A 11 44.89 7.87 13.88
CA VAL A 11 45.68 6.68 13.55
C VAL A 11 44.93 5.83 12.52
N ARG A 12 45.52 5.64 11.34
CA ARG A 12 45.11 4.69 10.29
C ARG A 12 45.30 3.24 10.82
N ARG A 13 44.24 2.43 10.77
CA ARG A 13 44.33 0.97 10.93
C ARG A 13 44.55 0.28 9.56
N PRO A 14 45.41 -0.75 9.47
CA PRO A 14 45.71 -1.47 8.23
C PRO A 14 44.64 -2.51 7.84
N PRO A 15 44.57 -2.92 6.56
CA PRO A 15 43.58 -3.85 6.03
C PRO A 15 43.99 -5.31 6.25
N GLY A 16 43.16 -6.06 6.98
CA GLY A 16 43.37 -7.48 7.31
C GLY A 16 42.45 -8.43 6.54
N HIS A 17 43.06 -9.16 5.61
CA HIS A 17 42.81 -10.53 5.18
C HIS A 17 41.41 -11.05 4.75
N ARG A 18 41.38 -11.34 3.44
CA ARG A 18 40.63 -12.39 2.74
C ARG A 18 40.47 -13.68 3.55
N ARG A 19 39.25 -14.23 3.60
CA ARG A 19 39.02 -15.68 3.59
C ARG A 19 38.04 -16.04 2.48
N ARG A 20 38.60 -16.60 1.40
CA ARG A 20 37.91 -17.47 0.46
C ARG A 20 37.74 -18.82 1.15
N SER A 21 36.56 -19.40 1.09
CA SER A 21 36.33 -20.83 1.36
C SER A 21 35.73 -21.51 0.13
N PRO A 22 36.00 -22.82 -0.05
CA PRO A 22 36.08 -23.45 -1.36
C PRO A 22 34.77 -24.15 -1.76
N ARG A 23 34.65 -24.34 -3.07
CA ARG A 23 33.77 -25.33 -3.70
C ARG A 23 34.12 -26.73 -3.20
N SER A 24 33.10 -27.57 -3.02
CA SER A 24 33.20 -29.01 -3.31
C SER A 24 31.87 -29.56 -3.85
N PRO A 25 31.90 -30.61 -4.70
CA PRO A 25 30.77 -31.05 -5.53
C PRO A 25 30.29 -32.49 -5.19
N LEU A 26 29.30 -32.95 -5.98
CA LEU A 26 28.95 -34.34 -6.33
C LEU A 26 27.92 -35.14 -5.50
N ARG A 27 26.97 -35.68 -6.29
CA ARG A 27 26.41 -37.05 -6.31
C ARG A 27 25.35 -37.50 -5.28
N ARG A 28 24.15 -37.78 -5.81
CA ARG A 28 23.42 -39.08 -5.75
C ARG A 28 22.15 -38.91 -6.62
N ARG A 29 22.01 -39.49 -7.81
CA ARG A 29 21.78 -40.90 -8.19
C ARG A 29 20.89 -41.65 -7.20
N GLY A 30 19.59 -41.66 -7.50
CA GLY A 30 18.57 -42.52 -6.91
C GLY A 30 17.59 -42.94 -8.01
N THR A 31 17.73 -44.17 -8.45
CA THR A 31 16.89 -44.89 -9.42
C THR A 31 15.70 -45.55 -8.72
N GLY A 32 14.57 -45.59 -9.41
CA GLY A 32 13.53 -46.61 -9.24
C GLY A 32 12.30 -46.16 -8.46
N VAL A 33 11.13 -46.21 -9.10
CA VAL A 33 10.03 -47.14 -8.77
C VAL A 33 8.91 -47.03 -9.82
N LEU A 34 8.67 -48.20 -10.39
CA LEU A 34 7.57 -48.81 -11.15
C LEU A 34 6.13 -48.23 -11.10
N HIS A 35 5.52 -48.35 -12.29
CA HIS A 35 4.15 -48.81 -12.65
C HIS A 35 2.89 -48.34 -11.89
N ARG A 36 2.03 -47.63 -12.64
CA ARG A 36 0.57 -47.88 -12.84
C ARG A 36 0.13 -46.91 -13.95
N GLY A 37 -0.42 -47.29 -15.10
CA GLY A 37 -1.40 -48.33 -15.35
C GLY A 37 -2.81 -47.76 -15.25
N ARG A 38 -3.31 -47.03 -16.28
CA ARG A 38 -4.72 -47.12 -16.68
C ARG A 38 -5.00 -46.48 -18.03
N ARG A 39 -5.42 -47.34 -18.96
CA ARG A 39 -6.09 -47.02 -20.22
C ARG A 39 -7.44 -46.35 -19.91
N ARG A 40 -7.79 -45.29 -20.64
CA ARG A 40 -9.18 -45.04 -21.02
C ARG A 40 -9.22 -44.64 -22.49
N HIS A 41 -9.89 -45.51 -23.24
CA HIS A 41 -10.45 -45.23 -24.54
C HIS A 41 -11.51 -44.13 -24.40
N GLU A 42 -11.49 -43.15 -25.29
CA GLU A 42 -12.71 -42.51 -25.75
C GLU A 42 -12.63 -42.32 -27.27
N ARG A 43 -13.76 -42.63 -27.90
CA ARG A 43 -13.96 -42.87 -29.32
C ARG A 43 -13.95 -41.58 -30.14
N PRO A 44 -13.73 -41.69 -31.46
CA PRO A 44 -13.82 -40.57 -32.39
C PRO A 44 -15.28 -40.25 -32.71
N HIS A 45 -15.64 -38.96 -32.75
CA HIS A 45 -16.81 -38.49 -33.50
C HIS A 45 -16.40 -37.46 -34.56
N PRO A 46 -16.93 -37.58 -35.79
CA PRO A 46 -16.56 -36.79 -36.95
C PRO A 46 -17.46 -35.57 -37.13
N ARG A 47 -17.13 -34.76 -38.14
CA ARG A 47 -17.94 -33.72 -38.79
C ARG A 47 -18.23 -32.46 -37.99
N LEU A 48 -17.37 -31.47 -38.20
CA LEU A 48 -17.78 -30.11 -38.58
C LEU A 48 -16.77 -29.60 -39.63
N GLU A 49 -16.73 -30.28 -40.78
CA GLU A 49 -16.39 -29.66 -42.06
C GLU A 49 -17.48 -28.62 -42.33
N GLY A 50 -17.14 -27.32 -42.35
CA GLY A 50 -18.15 -26.31 -42.68
C GLY A 50 -17.89 -24.87 -42.25
N ALA A 51 -16.78 -24.55 -41.58
CA ALA A 51 -16.48 -23.15 -41.23
C ALA A 51 -15.02 -22.74 -41.46
N ALA A 52 -14.22 -23.58 -42.12
CA ALA A 52 -12.81 -23.31 -42.42
C ALA A 52 -12.58 -22.67 -43.81
N ALA A 53 -13.63 -22.48 -44.61
CA ALA A 53 -13.54 -21.95 -45.97
C ALA A 53 -13.81 -20.44 -46.08
N ALA A 54 -14.42 -19.79 -45.07
CA ALA A 54 -14.86 -18.39 -45.14
C ALA A 54 -13.91 -17.34 -44.53
N LEU A 55 -12.78 -17.76 -43.93
CA LEU A 55 -11.79 -16.85 -43.34
C LEU A 55 -10.45 -16.81 -44.11
N ARG A 56 -10.36 -17.47 -45.27
CA ARG A 56 -9.15 -17.45 -46.13
C ARG A 56 -9.09 -16.29 -47.13
N GLN A 57 -10.05 -15.36 -47.10
CA GLN A 57 -10.19 -14.35 -48.15
C GLN A 57 -9.96 -12.91 -47.68
N ARG A 58 -9.51 -12.69 -46.44
CA ARG A 58 -9.37 -11.33 -45.89
C ARG A 58 -8.08 -11.07 -45.12
N ASP A 59 -6.96 -11.58 -45.63
CA ASP A 59 -5.61 -11.13 -45.27
C ASP A 59 -4.66 -11.33 -46.45
N ARG A 60 -4.91 -10.57 -47.54
CA ARG A 60 -3.85 -10.16 -48.46
C ARG A 60 -3.49 -8.71 -48.10
N VAL A 61 -2.74 -8.56 -47.02
CA VAL A 61 -1.91 -7.36 -46.84
C VAL A 61 -0.66 -7.62 -47.67
N LEU A 62 -0.59 -6.95 -48.82
CA LEU A 62 0.60 -6.84 -49.65
C LEU A 62 1.62 -6.01 -48.88
N ASP A 63 2.78 -6.60 -48.60
CA ASP A 63 3.96 -5.86 -48.17
C ASP A 63 4.61 -5.23 -49.43
N GLY A 64 5.08 -3.99 -49.31
CA GLY A 64 5.46 -3.11 -50.43
C GLY A 64 6.73 -3.49 -51.18
N ASP A 65 7.46 -4.51 -50.74
CA ASP A 65 8.70 -4.95 -51.37
C ASP A 65 8.54 -6.41 -51.82
N GLY A 66 8.43 -6.62 -53.13
CA GLY A 66 8.11 -7.88 -53.79
C GLY A 66 9.10 -9.04 -53.58
N CYS A 67 9.26 -9.53 -52.35
CA CYS A 67 9.96 -10.75 -52.02
C CYS A 67 9.02 -11.76 -51.34
N PRO A 68 8.97 -13.03 -51.81
CA PRO A 68 8.14 -14.04 -51.18
C PRO A 68 8.68 -14.38 -49.77
N LEU A 69 7.92 -13.97 -48.75
CA LEU A 69 8.15 -14.35 -47.35
C LEU A 69 8.04 -15.87 -47.23
N THR A 70 9.17 -16.54 -47.14
CA THR A 70 9.29 -17.97 -46.87
C THR A 70 8.57 -18.34 -45.57
N ALA A 71 7.70 -19.35 -45.65
CA ALA A 71 6.89 -19.88 -44.54
C ALA A 71 7.68 -20.30 -43.28
N ALA A 72 9.01 -20.33 -43.36
CA ALA A 72 9.92 -20.54 -42.24
C ALA A 72 9.90 -19.38 -41.23
N ARG A 73 9.69 -18.13 -41.66
CA ARG A 73 9.73 -16.96 -40.75
C ARG A 73 8.43 -16.76 -39.96
N VAL A 74 7.29 -17.14 -40.52
CA VAL A 74 6.00 -17.16 -39.80
C VAL A 74 5.96 -18.25 -38.73
N ARG A 75 6.74 -19.33 -38.89
CA ARG A 75 6.82 -20.42 -37.92
C ARG A 75 7.77 -20.11 -36.75
N ALA A 76 8.72 -19.19 -36.92
CA ALA A 76 9.62 -18.73 -35.85
C ALA A 76 8.97 -17.73 -34.86
N GLN A 77 7.83 -17.13 -35.21
CA GLN A 77 7.08 -16.25 -34.32
C GLN A 77 6.01 -16.96 -33.47
N ARG A 78 5.78 -18.26 -33.70
CA ARG A 78 4.98 -19.12 -32.81
C ARG A 78 5.88 -19.85 -31.83
N SER A 79 6.56 -19.07 -30.99
CA SER A 79 7.08 -19.58 -29.72
C SER A 79 5.94 -19.80 -28.72
N PRO A 80 6.09 -20.72 -27.76
CA PRO A 80 4.99 -21.52 -27.23
C PRO A 80 4.08 -20.70 -26.32
N ARG A 81 2.78 -21.01 -26.40
CA ARG A 81 1.81 -20.82 -25.32
C ARG A 81 2.28 -21.59 -24.08
N GLY A 82 3.26 -21.03 -23.35
CA GLY A 82 3.57 -21.40 -21.98
C GLY A 82 2.50 -20.79 -21.09
N GLY A 83 1.53 -21.60 -20.71
CA GLY A 83 0.42 -21.22 -19.85
C GLY A 83 0.91 -20.54 -18.57
N ALA A 84 0.48 -19.29 -18.41
CA ALA A 84 0.05 -18.65 -17.17
C ALA A 84 0.37 -19.41 -15.85
N TYR A 85 1.63 -19.38 -15.42
CA TYR A 85 2.02 -19.62 -14.03
C TYR A 85 2.89 -18.45 -13.52
N VAL A 86 2.37 -17.22 -13.62
CA VAL A 86 2.95 -16.06 -12.91
C VAL A 86 1.95 -15.29 -12.01
N PRO A 87 0.99 -15.91 -11.27
CA PRO A 87 0.33 -15.21 -10.16
C PRO A 87 1.12 -15.32 -8.84
N ARG A 88 1.85 -16.42 -8.61
CA ARG A 88 2.29 -16.80 -7.26
C ARG A 88 3.42 -15.93 -6.70
N ALA A 89 4.39 -15.52 -7.53
CA ALA A 89 5.50 -14.70 -7.10
C ALA A 89 5.09 -13.25 -6.79
N ARG A 90 4.08 -12.71 -7.49
CA ARG A 90 3.56 -11.36 -7.24
C ARG A 90 2.64 -11.34 -6.02
N ALA A 91 1.79 -12.37 -5.87
CA ALA A 91 0.97 -12.56 -4.68
C ALA A 91 1.83 -12.73 -3.41
N GLY A 92 2.91 -13.52 -3.47
CA GLY A 92 3.83 -13.71 -2.34
C GLY A 92 4.53 -12.42 -1.89
N LYS A 93 4.94 -11.56 -2.83
CA LYS A 93 5.52 -10.24 -2.50
C LYS A 93 4.50 -9.30 -1.82
N ASN A 94 3.25 -9.33 -2.26
CA ASN A 94 2.19 -8.50 -1.67
C ASN A 94 1.82 -8.97 -0.25
N LEU A 95 1.71 -10.28 -0.04
CA LEU A 95 1.45 -10.86 1.29
C LEU A 95 2.58 -10.56 2.28
N ASN A 96 3.83 -10.63 1.84
CA ASN A 96 4.96 -10.28 2.69
C ASN A 96 4.93 -8.80 3.10
N ARG A 97 4.51 -7.90 2.20
CA ARG A 97 4.32 -6.47 2.53
C ARG A 97 3.20 -6.23 3.54
N ILE A 98 2.10 -6.98 3.46
CA ILE A 98 1.01 -6.90 4.44
C ILE A 98 1.53 -7.31 5.81
N ALA A 99 2.16 -8.47 5.91
CA ALA A 99 2.71 -8.99 7.17
C ALA A 99 3.76 -8.04 7.76
N GLU A 100 4.64 -7.49 6.93
CA GLU A 100 5.62 -6.49 7.34
C GLU A 100 4.97 -5.26 7.96
N SER A 101 3.85 -4.80 7.40
CA SER A 101 3.11 -3.62 7.90
C SER A 101 2.59 -3.81 9.33
N PHE A 102 2.13 -4.99 9.70
CA PHE A 102 1.65 -5.28 11.06
C PHE A 102 2.79 -5.41 12.08
N SER A 103 3.98 -5.84 11.64
CA SER A 103 5.18 -5.95 12.50
C SER A 103 5.93 -4.62 12.65
N TRP A 104 5.74 -3.69 11.72
CA TRP A 104 6.50 -2.44 11.64
C TRP A 104 6.42 -1.55 12.89
N PRO A 105 5.25 -1.37 13.55
CA PRO A 105 5.13 -0.56 14.76
C PRO A 105 6.04 -0.97 15.92
N PHE A 106 6.53 -2.22 15.93
CA PHE A 106 7.35 -2.79 17.00
C PHE A 106 8.84 -2.88 16.65
N ARG A 107 9.26 -2.38 15.48
CA ARG A 107 10.67 -2.42 15.07
C ARG A 107 11.48 -1.31 15.76
N GLY A 108 12.76 -1.58 16.02
CA GLY A 108 13.69 -0.59 16.59
C GLY A 108 13.31 -0.11 17.99
N ARG A 109 13.48 1.20 18.26
CA ARG A 109 13.17 1.83 19.56
C ARG A 109 11.67 2.15 19.67
N TRP A 110 10.82 1.12 19.67
CA TRP A 110 9.36 1.29 19.58
C TRP A 110 8.68 1.84 20.86
N ARG A 111 9.25 1.61 22.05
CA ARG A 111 8.62 1.96 23.34
C ARG A 111 8.36 3.46 23.51
N GLN A 112 9.34 4.29 23.17
CA GLN A 112 9.23 5.74 23.34
C GLN A 112 8.18 6.35 22.38
N PRO A 113 8.15 6.00 21.08
CA PRO A 113 7.08 6.43 20.19
C PRO A 113 5.69 5.94 20.58
N TRP A 114 5.58 4.76 21.17
CA TRP A 114 4.32 4.23 21.68
C TRP A 114 3.80 5.03 22.87
N LEU A 115 4.64 5.30 23.88
CA LEU A 115 4.20 6.05 25.06
C LEU A 115 3.66 7.43 24.65
N ILE A 116 4.43 8.18 23.87
CA ILE A 116 4.05 9.54 23.44
C ILE A 116 2.84 9.49 22.50
N GLY A 117 2.75 8.48 21.62
CA GLY A 117 1.63 8.34 20.69
C GLY A 117 0.32 7.98 21.38
N VAL A 118 0.34 7.07 22.35
CA VAL A 118 -0.82 6.75 23.17
C VAL A 118 -1.27 7.98 23.95
N THR A 119 -0.33 8.71 24.57
CA THR A 119 -0.66 9.98 25.24
C THR A 119 -1.25 11.00 24.26
N ALA A 120 -0.69 11.13 23.05
CA ALA A 120 -1.22 12.04 22.05
C ALA A 120 -2.67 11.68 21.67
N ILE A 121 -2.98 10.40 21.45
CA ILE A 121 -4.35 9.97 21.14
C ILE A 121 -5.30 10.16 22.32
N LEU A 122 -4.84 10.02 23.56
CA LEU A 122 -5.68 10.33 24.72
C LEU A 122 -6.15 11.80 24.68
N PHE A 123 -5.28 12.71 24.22
CA PHE A 123 -5.59 14.13 24.01
C PHE A 123 -5.91 14.46 22.55
N LEU A 124 -6.44 13.49 21.78
CA LEU A 124 -6.71 13.65 20.34
C LEU A 124 -7.43 14.96 19.96
N PRO A 125 -8.49 15.44 20.65
CA PRO A 125 -9.13 16.69 20.23
C PRO A 125 -8.17 17.89 20.21
N LEU A 126 -7.14 17.88 21.05
CA LEU A 126 -6.12 18.93 21.11
C LEU A 126 -4.89 18.63 20.24
N THR A 127 -4.49 17.35 20.15
CA THR A 127 -3.25 16.93 19.48
C THR A 127 -3.47 16.43 18.05
N PHE A 128 -4.69 16.48 17.52
CA PHE A 128 -5.07 15.91 16.22
C PHE A 128 -4.10 16.29 15.10
N VAL A 129 -3.77 17.58 15.00
CA VAL A 129 -2.82 18.11 14.00
C VAL A 129 -1.43 17.50 14.16
N LEU A 130 -0.97 17.31 15.40
CA LEU A 130 0.32 16.72 15.70
C LEU A 130 0.36 15.23 15.33
N VAL A 131 -0.71 14.49 15.64
CA VAL A 131 -0.85 13.07 15.27
C VAL A 131 -0.83 12.89 13.75
N LEU A 132 -1.53 13.76 13.01
CA LEU A 132 -1.50 13.72 11.54
C LEU A 132 -0.11 14.06 10.97
N GLY A 133 0.57 15.06 11.52
CA GLY A 133 1.95 15.38 11.13
C GLY A 133 2.90 14.21 11.37
N TYR A 134 2.75 13.54 12.52
CA TYR A 134 3.49 12.33 12.83
C TYR A 134 3.16 11.17 11.88
N ALA A 135 1.89 10.99 11.49
CA ALA A 135 1.49 9.98 10.51
C ALA A 135 2.16 10.22 9.15
N VAL A 136 2.24 11.46 8.67
CA VAL A 136 2.97 11.82 7.44
C VAL A 136 4.46 11.49 7.56
N ALA A 137 5.08 11.81 8.71
CA ALA A 137 6.47 11.46 8.97
C ALA A 137 6.69 9.94 9.01
N ALA A 138 5.74 9.18 9.55
CA ALA A 138 5.77 7.72 9.56
C ALA A 138 5.65 7.14 8.14
N VAL A 139 4.76 7.68 7.29
CA VAL A 139 4.67 7.31 5.87
C VAL A 139 6.00 7.55 5.17
N ARG A 140 6.62 8.72 5.40
CA ARG A 140 7.92 9.06 4.81
C ARG A 140 9.03 8.10 5.27
N ALA A 141 9.13 7.87 6.58
CA ALA A 141 10.15 6.98 7.15
C ALA A 141 10.00 5.54 6.64
N ALA A 142 8.77 5.04 6.55
CA ALA A 142 8.47 3.73 5.99
C ALA A 142 8.83 3.64 4.49
N GLY A 143 8.64 4.73 3.73
CA GLY A 143 9.03 4.80 2.32
C GLY A 143 10.54 4.83 2.12
N GLU A 144 11.26 5.65 2.88
CA GLU A 144 12.72 5.82 2.77
C GLU A 144 13.50 4.62 3.35
N ARG A 145 13.05 4.06 4.48
CA ARG A 145 13.76 3.01 5.23
C ARG A 145 12.76 2.00 5.82
N PRO A 146 12.20 1.07 5.02
CA PRO A 146 11.17 0.12 5.45
C PRO A 146 11.60 -0.81 6.60
N GLY A 147 12.91 -1.06 6.74
CA GLY A 147 13.48 -1.88 7.81
C GLY A 147 13.61 -1.16 9.16
N GLN A 148 13.56 0.17 9.18
CA GLN A 148 13.61 0.96 10.42
C GLN A 148 12.18 1.13 10.96
N GLY A 149 12.03 1.07 12.28
CA GLY A 149 10.74 1.26 12.93
C GLY A 149 10.24 2.70 12.89
N PRO A 150 9.20 3.03 13.68
CA PRO A 150 8.59 4.35 13.66
C PRO A 150 9.58 5.48 13.97
N PRO A 151 9.39 6.68 13.36
CA PRO A 151 10.25 7.82 13.62
C PRO A 151 10.12 8.31 15.07
N PRO A 152 11.15 9.00 15.62
CA PRO A 152 11.05 9.61 16.94
C PRO A 152 10.03 10.75 16.96
N TRP A 153 9.33 10.96 18.07
CA TRP A 153 8.39 12.08 18.18
C TRP A 153 9.09 13.42 18.12
N ARG A 154 8.67 14.24 17.17
CA ARG A 154 9.06 15.63 16.96
C ARG A 154 7.85 16.38 16.42
N LEU A 155 7.90 17.71 16.48
CA LEU A 155 6.93 18.52 15.76
C LEU A 155 7.20 18.35 14.27
N TYR A 156 6.27 17.71 13.57
CA TYR A 156 6.36 17.50 12.13
C TYR A 156 5.50 18.56 11.43
N PRO A 157 6.12 19.45 10.63
CA PRO A 157 5.36 20.40 9.84
C PRO A 157 4.46 19.64 8.85
N GLY A 158 3.26 20.17 8.62
CA GLY A 158 2.38 19.65 7.59
C GLY A 158 1.18 18.85 8.05
N GLY A 159 1.05 18.54 9.34
CA GLY A 159 -0.17 17.95 9.90
C GLY A 159 -1.40 18.84 9.72
N ASN A 160 -1.22 20.16 9.70
CA ASN A 160 -2.27 21.15 9.47
C ASN A 160 -2.89 21.02 8.08
N TRP A 161 -2.09 20.75 7.04
CA TRP A 161 -2.60 20.57 5.68
C TRP A 161 -3.39 19.28 5.53
N VAL A 162 -2.92 18.19 6.15
CA VAL A 162 -3.67 16.93 6.20
C VAL A 162 -4.97 17.10 6.99
N ALA A 163 -4.92 17.83 8.11
CA ALA A 163 -6.12 18.15 8.90
C ALA A 163 -7.13 18.96 8.08
N LEU A 164 -6.67 19.98 7.36
CA LEU A 164 -7.51 20.80 6.47
C LEU A 164 -8.11 19.96 5.34
N ALA A 165 -7.31 19.10 4.70
CA ALA A 165 -7.81 18.22 3.65
C ALA A 165 -8.86 17.24 4.18
N LEU A 166 -8.65 16.66 5.37
CA LEU A 166 -9.62 15.76 5.99
C LEU A 166 -10.88 16.51 6.44
N LEU A 167 -10.75 17.72 6.97
CA LEU A 167 -11.87 18.58 7.34
C LEU A 167 -12.74 18.89 6.12
N LEU A 168 -12.12 19.33 5.02
CA LEU A 168 -12.83 19.62 3.77
C LEU A 168 -13.49 18.38 3.17
N LEU A 169 -12.86 17.21 3.30
CA LEU A 169 -13.43 15.94 2.84
C LEU A 169 -14.60 15.48 3.70
N THR A 170 -14.56 15.76 5.01
CA THR A 170 -15.55 15.30 5.99
C THR A 170 -16.73 16.26 6.10
N ALA A 171 -16.52 17.56 5.87
CA ALA A 171 -17.54 18.61 5.93
C ALA A 171 -18.84 18.30 5.14
N PRO A 172 -18.81 17.87 3.86
CA PRO A 172 -20.04 17.56 3.14
C PRO A 172 -20.81 16.40 3.76
N PHE A 173 -20.12 15.41 4.32
CA PHE A 173 -20.77 14.29 5.01
C PHE A 173 -21.37 14.75 6.33
N VAL A 174 -20.70 15.59 7.11
CA VAL A 174 -21.29 16.14 8.34
C VAL A 174 -22.58 16.90 8.02
N LEU A 175 -22.58 17.73 6.98
CA LEU A 175 -23.76 18.48 6.56
C LEU A 175 -24.92 17.56 6.13
N VAL A 176 -24.64 16.55 5.30
CA VAL A 176 -25.63 15.55 4.89
C VAL A 176 -26.12 14.72 6.08
N GLY A 177 -25.24 14.37 7.02
CA GLY A 177 -25.56 13.62 8.22
C GLY A 177 -26.54 14.37 9.12
N LEU A 178 -26.37 15.70 9.28
CA LEU A 178 -27.32 16.54 10.00
C LEU A 178 -28.72 16.53 9.34
N LEU A 179 -28.78 16.59 8.01
CA LEU A 179 -30.04 16.52 7.27
C LEU A 179 -30.72 15.15 7.42
N ILE A 180 -29.96 14.06 7.30
CA ILE A 180 -30.46 12.69 7.49
C ILE A 180 -30.93 12.47 8.93
N SER A 181 -30.16 12.93 9.91
CA SER A 181 -30.52 12.83 11.34
C SER A 181 -31.85 13.50 11.61
N ASN A 182 -32.04 14.72 11.10
CA ASN A 182 -33.30 15.45 11.25
C ASN A 182 -34.46 14.74 10.55
N ALA A 183 -34.24 14.21 9.33
CA ALA A 183 -35.26 13.45 8.62
C ALA A 183 -35.67 12.16 9.37
N LEU A 184 -34.71 11.43 9.94
CA LEU A 184 -34.97 10.23 10.74
C LEU A 184 -35.72 10.54 12.04
N HIS A 185 -35.37 11.67 12.68
CA HIS A 185 -36.08 12.17 13.86
C HIS A 185 -37.55 12.47 13.53
N ILE A 186 -37.82 13.22 12.44
CA ILE A 186 -39.18 13.56 11.99
C ILE A 186 -39.99 12.32 11.60
N ALA A 187 -39.34 11.34 10.97
CA ALA A 187 -40.00 10.13 10.51
C ALA A 187 -40.46 9.21 11.65
N ALA A 188 -40.07 9.48 12.91
CA ALA A 188 -40.46 8.73 14.11
C ALA A 188 -40.36 7.20 13.91
N LEU A 189 -39.30 6.75 13.23
CA LEU A 189 -39.09 5.34 12.87
C LEU A 189 -38.86 4.44 14.11
N TRP A 190 -38.64 5.05 15.28
CA TRP A 190 -38.45 4.39 16.56
C TRP A 190 -39.55 4.78 17.56
N GLN A 191 -39.89 3.86 18.46
CA GLN A 191 -40.87 4.07 19.54
C GLN A 191 -40.32 4.89 20.72
N SER A 192 -39.07 5.32 20.63
CA SER A 192 -38.34 6.08 21.64
C SER A 192 -38.86 7.53 21.73
N ASN A 193 -38.93 8.09 22.94
CA ASN A 193 -39.37 9.46 23.17
C ASN A 193 -38.25 10.35 23.72
N GLY A 194 -38.29 11.64 23.38
CA GLY A 194 -37.40 12.67 23.94
C GLY A 194 -35.94 12.53 23.49
N THR A 195 -35.00 12.79 24.41
CA THR A 195 -33.55 12.84 24.12
C THR A 195 -32.98 11.52 23.60
N LEU A 196 -33.60 10.38 23.91
CA LEU A 196 -33.18 9.09 23.39
C LEU A 196 -33.36 9.01 21.86
N LEU A 197 -34.46 9.57 21.34
CA LEU A 197 -34.75 9.61 19.91
C LEU A 197 -33.74 10.49 19.15
N ASP A 198 -33.30 11.59 19.76
CA ASP A 198 -32.24 12.46 19.21
C ASP A 198 -30.92 11.71 19.05
N VAL A 199 -30.52 10.96 20.09
CA VAL A 199 -29.29 10.17 20.07
C VAL A 199 -29.40 9.03 19.06
N GLU A 200 -30.53 8.33 19.00
CA GLU A 200 -30.75 7.22 18.06
C GLU A 200 -30.75 7.70 16.60
N SER A 201 -31.48 8.77 16.28
CA SER A 201 -31.52 9.34 14.93
C SER A 201 -30.16 9.85 14.48
N PHE A 202 -29.41 10.51 15.36
CA PHE A 202 -28.05 10.95 15.09
C PHE A 202 -27.10 9.76 14.89
N THR A 203 -27.18 8.75 15.76
CA THR A 203 -26.35 7.55 15.67
C THR A 203 -26.64 6.79 14.36
N ALA A 204 -27.90 6.63 14.00
CA ALA A 204 -28.31 6.01 12.74
C ALA A 204 -27.79 6.78 11.53
N ALA A 205 -27.91 8.12 11.52
CA ALA A 205 -27.37 8.96 10.45
C ALA A 205 -25.84 8.81 10.32
N VAL A 206 -25.12 8.81 11.44
CA VAL A 206 -23.67 8.57 11.46
C VAL A 206 -23.33 7.20 10.90
N LEU A 207 -24.05 6.14 11.28
CA LEU A 207 -23.80 4.77 10.79
C LEU A 207 -24.03 4.64 9.29
N ILE A 208 -25.12 5.22 8.78
CA ILE A 208 -25.45 5.23 7.34
C ILE A 208 -24.32 5.91 6.56
N LEU A 209 -23.79 7.00 7.10
CA LEU A 209 -22.87 7.87 6.39
C LEU A 209 -21.39 7.51 6.61
N ALA A 210 -21.07 6.78 7.66
CA ALA A 210 -19.71 6.34 7.98
C ALA A 210 -19.12 5.47 6.86
N LEU A 211 -19.92 4.59 6.24
CA LEU A 211 -19.47 3.70 5.18
C LEU A 211 -19.10 4.45 3.88
N PRO A 212 -19.96 5.30 3.30
CA PRO A 212 -19.59 6.07 2.11
C PRO A 212 -18.46 7.07 2.40
N TRP A 213 -18.46 7.71 3.57
CA TRP A 213 -17.35 8.58 3.99
C TRP A 213 -16.03 7.80 4.07
N GLY A 214 -16.02 6.64 4.72
CA GLY A 214 -14.84 5.79 4.87
C GLY A 214 -14.27 5.34 3.53
N ILE A 215 -15.13 4.97 2.57
CA ILE A 215 -14.72 4.61 1.20
C ILE A 215 -14.04 5.81 0.53
N VAL A 216 -14.62 7.00 0.61
CA VAL A 216 -14.06 8.22 0.00
C VAL A 216 -12.69 8.55 0.60
N VAL A 217 -12.56 8.48 1.93
CA VAL A 217 -11.28 8.66 2.62
C VAL A 217 -10.25 7.61 2.18
N LEU A 218 -10.61 6.33 2.12
CA LEU A 218 -9.71 5.24 1.72
C LEU A 218 -9.27 5.32 0.26
N VAL A 219 -10.10 5.85 -0.63
CA VAL A 219 -9.76 6.05 -2.04
C VAL A 219 -8.78 7.21 -2.21
N LEU A 220 -8.99 8.31 -1.50
CA LEU A 220 -8.28 9.56 -1.74
C LEU A 220 -7.04 9.74 -0.88
N MET A 221 -7.15 9.49 0.42
CA MET A 221 -6.15 9.89 1.41
C MET A 221 -4.84 9.10 1.36
N PRO A 222 -4.80 7.77 1.16
CA PRO A 222 -3.53 7.04 1.12
C PRO A 222 -2.60 7.57 0.01
N HIS A 223 -3.09 7.71 -1.22
CA HIS A 223 -2.28 8.21 -2.32
C HIS A 223 -1.90 9.68 -2.18
N ALA A 224 -2.83 10.53 -1.72
CA ALA A 224 -2.57 11.93 -1.46
C ALA A 224 -1.49 12.11 -0.37
N THR A 225 -1.61 11.37 0.74
CA THR A 225 -0.67 11.42 1.87
C THR A 225 0.69 10.88 1.47
N ALA A 226 0.76 9.80 0.70
CA ALA A 226 2.02 9.23 0.22
C ALA A 226 2.82 10.23 -0.64
N ARG A 227 2.13 10.98 -1.51
CA ARG A 227 2.78 12.02 -2.33
C ARG A 227 3.18 13.23 -1.50
N TYR A 228 2.28 13.69 -0.64
CA TYR A 228 2.58 14.79 0.26
C TYR A 228 3.79 14.48 1.16
N ALA A 229 3.90 13.26 1.67
CA ALA A 229 5.05 12.81 2.44
C ALA A 229 6.36 12.84 1.65
N ALA A 230 6.29 12.64 0.32
CA ALA A 230 7.44 12.67 -0.58
C ALA A 230 7.81 14.11 -1.03
N THR A 231 6.82 14.97 -1.30
CA THR A 231 7.03 16.28 -1.94
C THR A 231 6.96 17.46 -0.98
N HIS A 232 6.31 17.31 0.18
CA HIS A 232 5.96 18.39 1.13
C HIS A 232 5.10 19.52 0.52
N ARG A 233 4.45 19.28 -0.63
CA ARG A 233 3.59 20.28 -1.29
C ARG A 233 2.13 20.07 -0.93
N ALA A 234 1.52 21.03 -0.22
CA ALA A 234 0.12 20.94 0.21
C ALA A 234 -0.87 20.71 -0.97
N ARG A 235 -0.55 21.24 -2.16
CA ARG A 235 -1.35 21.03 -3.39
C ARG A 235 -1.57 19.56 -3.71
N ASP A 236 -0.61 18.69 -3.38
CA ASP A 236 -0.69 17.26 -3.69
C ASP A 236 -1.75 16.53 -2.84
N LEU A 237 -2.17 17.13 -1.71
CA LEU A 237 -3.28 16.60 -0.90
C LEU A 237 -4.65 16.82 -1.56
N PHE A 238 -4.76 17.84 -2.42
CA PHE A 238 -6.01 18.27 -3.06
C PHE A 238 -6.15 17.80 -4.51
N ASP A 239 -5.13 17.16 -5.09
CA ASP A 239 -5.20 16.59 -6.44
C ASP A 239 -5.94 15.23 -6.44
N PHE A 240 -7.24 15.27 -6.15
CA PHE A 240 -8.08 14.06 -6.08
C PHE A 240 -8.13 13.28 -7.41
N ALA A 241 -8.09 14.00 -8.54
CA ALA A 241 -8.11 13.39 -9.87
C ALA A 241 -6.89 12.49 -10.09
N SER A 242 -5.73 12.91 -9.61
CA SER A 242 -4.52 12.10 -9.68
C SER A 242 -4.55 10.90 -8.73
N SER A 243 -5.17 11.01 -7.55
CA SER A 243 -5.38 9.89 -6.63
C SER A 243 -6.25 8.82 -7.27
N LEU A 244 -7.39 9.22 -7.87
CA LEU A 244 -8.29 8.29 -8.56
C LEU A 244 -7.60 7.61 -9.76
N ARG A 245 -6.82 8.35 -10.54
CA ARG A 245 -6.01 7.76 -11.62
C ARG A 245 -4.99 6.73 -11.11
N SER A 246 -4.40 6.96 -9.93
CA SER A 246 -3.44 6.03 -9.33
C SER A 246 -4.11 4.75 -8.85
N VAL A 247 -5.30 4.86 -8.24
CA VAL A 247 -6.11 3.70 -7.86
C VAL A 247 -6.45 2.86 -9.08
N ARG A 248 -6.87 3.50 -10.19
CA ARG A 248 -7.19 2.78 -11.43
C ARG A 248 -5.98 2.09 -12.04
N ARG A 249 -4.80 2.71 -11.99
CA ARG A 249 -3.56 2.15 -12.56
C ARG A 249 -3.01 0.98 -11.73
N ASP A 250 -3.04 1.10 -10.41
CA ASP A 250 -2.39 0.19 -9.47
C ASP A 250 -3.39 -0.48 -8.51
N PHE A 251 -4.56 -0.88 -9.03
CA PHE A 251 -5.71 -1.37 -8.25
C PHE A 251 -5.36 -2.53 -7.31
N ALA A 252 -4.53 -3.47 -7.74
CA ALA A 252 -4.13 -4.60 -6.91
C ALA A 252 -3.30 -4.18 -5.68
N ALA A 253 -2.41 -3.19 -5.84
CA ALA A 253 -1.61 -2.66 -4.73
C ALA A 253 -2.49 -1.82 -3.80
N TRP A 254 -3.36 -0.99 -4.38
CA TRP A 254 -4.35 -0.22 -3.62
C TRP A 254 -5.26 -1.12 -2.77
N ASN A 255 -5.83 -2.17 -3.36
CA ASN A 255 -6.73 -3.09 -2.65
C ASN A 255 -6.01 -3.76 -1.46
N VAL A 256 -4.76 -4.19 -1.65
CA VAL A 256 -3.93 -4.76 -0.58
C VAL A 256 -3.67 -3.72 0.53
N THR A 257 -3.34 -2.48 0.19
CA THR A 257 -3.14 -1.40 1.16
C THR A 257 -4.43 -1.09 1.93
N VAL A 258 -5.57 -0.98 1.23
CA VAL A 258 -6.87 -0.73 1.86
C VAL A 258 -7.26 -1.88 2.77
N ALA A 259 -7.10 -3.14 2.33
CA ALA A 259 -7.34 -4.30 3.17
C ALA A 259 -6.48 -4.25 4.45
N ALA A 260 -5.19 -3.93 4.34
CA ALA A 260 -4.32 -3.78 5.51
C ALA A 260 -4.78 -2.66 6.47
N ILE A 261 -5.18 -1.50 5.94
CA ILE A 261 -5.72 -0.38 6.73
C ILE A 261 -6.99 -0.82 7.46
N VAL A 262 -7.97 -1.36 6.73
CA VAL A 262 -9.26 -1.78 7.29
C VAL A 262 -9.07 -2.88 8.34
N THR A 263 -8.22 -3.87 8.07
CA THR A 263 -7.89 -4.91 9.04
C THR A 263 -7.20 -4.35 10.28
N ALA A 264 -6.28 -3.39 10.14
CA ALA A 264 -5.62 -2.76 11.28
C ALA A 264 -6.60 -2.00 12.17
N TRP A 265 -7.56 -1.28 11.57
CA TRP A 265 -8.64 -0.62 12.30
C TRP A 265 -9.60 -1.61 12.95
N ALA A 266 -9.98 -2.69 12.25
CA ALA A 266 -10.81 -3.74 12.82
C ALA A 266 -10.15 -4.41 14.04
N ILE A 267 -8.85 -4.71 13.97
CA ILE A 267 -8.07 -5.22 15.10
C ILE A 267 -8.02 -4.18 16.23
N GLY A 268 -7.71 -2.91 15.90
CA GLY A 268 -7.65 -1.83 16.88
C GLY A 268 -8.96 -1.65 17.65
N LEU A 269 -10.10 -1.67 16.94
CA LEU A 269 -11.44 -1.56 17.52
C LEU A 269 -11.87 -2.84 18.26
N ALA A 270 -11.51 -4.02 17.75
CA ALA A 270 -11.79 -5.27 18.45
C ALA A 270 -11.02 -5.35 19.79
N CYS A 271 -9.74 -5.00 19.81
CA CYS A 271 -8.95 -4.90 21.04
C CYS A 271 -9.52 -3.84 21.99
N ALA A 272 -10.06 -2.74 21.46
CA ALA A 272 -10.73 -1.72 22.24
C ALA A 272 -11.98 -2.27 22.96
N ALA A 273 -12.83 -3.02 22.24
CA ALA A 273 -14.03 -3.63 22.77
C ALA A 273 -13.74 -4.74 23.80
N LEU A 274 -12.67 -5.53 23.62
CA LEU A 274 -12.32 -6.63 24.54
C LEU A 274 -11.66 -6.16 25.84
N PHE A 275 -10.87 -5.08 25.84
CA PHE A 275 -10.04 -4.70 26.99
C PHE A 275 -10.44 -3.41 27.69
N CYS A 276 -11.44 -2.65 27.20
CA CYS A 276 -11.95 -1.35 27.68
C CYS A 276 -10.93 -0.19 27.80
N VAL A 277 -9.64 -0.49 27.99
CA VAL A 277 -8.49 0.44 28.02
C VAL A 277 -7.77 0.45 26.66
N GLY A 278 -8.11 -0.49 25.76
CA GLY A 278 -7.42 -0.75 24.50
C GLY A 278 -7.70 0.23 23.36
N VAL A 279 -8.65 1.16 23.49
CA VAL A 279 -9.03 2.09 22.41
C VAL A 279 -7.84 2.91 21.95
N VAL A 280 -7.21 3.61 22.90
CA VAL A 280 -6.11 4.54 22.62
C VAL A 280 -4.90 3.84 21.97
N PRO A 281 -4.35 2.75 22.54
CA PRO A 281 -3.27 2.01 21.90
C PRO A 281 -3.68 1.33 20.58
N GLY A 282 -4.92 0.85 20.47
CA GLY A 282 -5.43 0.23 19.24
C GLY A 282 -5.51 1.21 18.08
N VAL A 283 -5.99 2.44 18.32
CA VAL A 283 -6.04 3.50 17.31
C VAL A 283 -4.63 3.91 16.89
N PHE A 284 -3.69 4.04 17.85
CA PHE A 284 -2.30 4.39 17.51
C PHE A 284 -1.64 3.33 16.64
N TYR A 285 -1.86 2.06 16.99
CA TYR A 285 -1.40 0.93 16.19
C TYR A 285 -1.97 0.99 14.77
N ALA A 286 -3.27 1.19 14.62
CA ALA A 286 -3.93 1.29 13.32
C ALA A 286 -3.36 2.43 12.47
N ILE A 287 -3.06 3.60 13.06
CA ILE A 287 -2.43 4.73 12.37
C ILE A 287 -1.03 4.35 11.86
N LEU A 288 -0.19 3.71 12.67
CA LEU A 288 1.16 3.30 12.26
C LEU A 288 1.14 2.25 11.14
N VAL A 289 0.28 1.23 11.25
CA VAL A 289 0.11 0.21 10.20
C VAL A 289 -0.41 0.86 8.92
N SER A 290 -1.37 1.77 9.03
CA SER A 290 -1.91 2.52 7.89
C SER A 290 -0.83 3.37 7.21
N ALA A 291 0.04 4.02 7.99
CA ALA A 291 1.14 4.80 7.47
C ALA A 291 2.14 3.94 6.68
N HIS A 292 2.51 2.77 7.20
CA HIS A 292 3.38 1.84 6.50
C HIS A 292 2.74 1.28 5.22
N ALA A 293 1.46 0.88 5.30
CA ALA A 293 0.71 0.40 4.14
C ALA A 293 0.56 1.48 3.06
N THR A 294 0.41 2.74 3.47
CA THR A 294 0.36 3.92 2.59
C THR A 294 1.70 4.19 1.92
N ALA A 295 2.82 3.99 2.61
CA ALA A 295 4.14 4.12 2.00
C ALA A 295 4.36 3.10 0.86
N ALA A 296 3.75 1.92 0.97
CA ALA A 296 3.89 0.85 -0.03
C ALA A 296 3.28 1.16 -1.41
N VAL A 297 2.36 2.14 -1.49
CA VAL A 297 1.74 2.63 -2.73
C VAL A 297 2.46 3.86 -3.32
N CYS A 298 3.54 4.34 -2.71
CA CYS A 298 4.32 5.45 -3.26
C CYS A 298 5.11 5.01 -4.52
N PRO A 299 5.04 5.75 -5.65
CA PRO A 299 5.72 5.36 -6.87
C PRO A 299 7.25 5.50 -6.74
N PRO A 300 8.03 4.55 -7.32
CA PRO A 300 9.49 4.51 -7.21
C PRO A 300 10.23 5.67 -7.90
N SER A 301 9.56 6.45 -8.75
CA SER A 301 10.13 7.62 -9.43
C SER A 301 10.52 8.75 -8.47
N SER A 302 9.90 8.82 -7.29
CA SER A 302 10.21 9.79 -6.23
C SER A 302 11.48 9.41 -5.44
N GLN A 303 11.97 8.17 -5.62
CA GLN A 303 13.05 7.58 -4.84
C GLN A 303 14.39 7.55 -5.58
N ARG A 304 14.41 7.90 -6.89
CA ARG A 304 15.63 8.07 -7.70
C ARG A 304 15.88 9.54 -8.02
N ARG A 305 16.40 10.29 -7.06
CA ARG A 305 17.35 11.37 -7.37
C ARG A 305 18.35 11.51 -6.22
N PRO A 306 19.33 10.61 -6.10
CA PRO A 306 20.65 11.11 -5.74
C PRO A 306 21.08 11.96 -6.94
N GLU A 307 21.13 13.28 -6.75
CA GLU A 307 21.96 14.13 -7.59
C GLU A 307 23.36 13.51 -7.60
N GLY A 308 23.67 12.82 -8.69
CA GLY A 308 25.05 12.59 -9.08
C GLY A 308 25.62 13.97 -9.35
N THR A 309 26.42 14.46 -8.41
CA THR A 309 27.46 15.44 -8.69
C THR A 309 28.42 14.81 -9.69
N ASP A 310 28.05 14.80 -10.96
CA ASP A 310 29.00 14.81 -12.06
C ASP A 310 29.59 16.22 -12.08
N GLN A 311 30.61 16.41 -11.25
CA GLN A 311 31.50 17.55 -11.35
C GLN A 311 32.52 17.21 -12.44
N PRO A 312 32.47 17.84 -13.63
CA PRO A 312 33.50 17.63 -14.62
C PRO A 312 34.81 18.22 -14.08
N ALA A 313 35.84 17.39 -14.00
CA ALA A 313 37.19 17.85 -13.82
C ALA A 313 37.54 18.83 -14.95
N ARG A 314 37.88 20.06 -14.58
CA ARG A 314 38.69 20.98 -15.37
C ARG A 314 39.81 21.47 -14.49
#